data_AF-A0A6N8BIK5-F1
#
_entry.id   AF-A0A6N8BIK5-F1
#
_cell.length_a   1.000
_cell.length_b   1.000
_cell.length_c   1.000
_cell.angle_alpha   90.00
_cell.angle_beta   90.00
_cell.angle_gamma   90.00
#
_symmetry.space_group_name_H-M   'P 1'
#
loop_
_entity.id
_entity.type
_entity.pdbx_description
1 polymer ?
#
loop_
_entity_poly.entity_id
_entity_poly.type
_entity_poly.pdbx_seq_one_letter_code
_entity_poly.pdbx_strand_id
1 'polypeptide(L)'
;MRKDLVKAAANGLVPKDLEPYVKPALDKFKNEMAAELGMPDYDTIDKGELPSRMNGKVGGNMTHKMVSFAEAVLAWNYRQQLESGNNDEGADT
;
A
#
# COMPACT_ATOMS: atom_id res chain seq x y z
N MET A 1 12.64 2.34 -5.93
CA MET A 1 11.71 3.19 -5.17
C MET A 1 12.49 4.38 -4.63
N ARG A 2 11.91 5.59 -4.60
CA ARG A 2 12.56 6.78 -4.04
C ARG A 2 12.92 6.53 -2.56
N LYS A 3 14.21 6.62 -2.19
CA LYS A 3 14.72 6.22 -0.85
C LYS A 3 14.08 7.06 0.29
N ASP A 4 13.78 8.31 0.00
CA ASP A 4 13.06 9.28 0.84
C ASP A 4 11.61 8.86 1.12
N LEU A 5 10.89 8.33 0.12
CA LEU A 5 9.51 7.86 0.31
C LEU A 5 9.43 6.69 1.29
N VAL A 6 10.38 5.77 1.18
CA VAL A 6 10.42 4.58 2.03
C VAL A 6 10.75 4.95 3.48
N LYS A 7 11.69 5.88 3.67
CA LYS A 7 12.05 6.40 5.00
C LYS A 7 10.89 7.20 5.63
N ALA A 8 10.18 8.00 4.85
CA ALA A 8 8.99 8.72 5.31
C ALA A 8 7.86 7.76 5.72
N ALA A 9 7.58 6.76 4.88
CA ALA A 9 6.58 5.73 5.15
C ALA A 9 6.92 4.90 6.40
N ALA A 10 8.20 4.57 6.62
CA ALA A 10 8.66 3.86 7.82
C ALA A 10 8.40 4.65 9.13
N ASN A 11 8.35 5.98 9.04
CA ASN A 11 8.01 6.87 10.16
C ASN A 11 6.51 7.16 10.27
N GLY A 12 5.67 6.49 9.48
CA GLY A 12 4.22 6.68 9.48
C GLY A 12 3.76 8.01 8.87
N LEU A 13 4.61 8.69 8.10
CA LEU A 13 4.29 9.99 7.51
C LEU A 13 4.16 9.87 5.99
N VAL A 14 3.03 10.36 5.47
CA VAL A 14 2.90 10.63 4.04
C VAL A 14 3.63 11.93 3.74
N PRO A 15 4.54 11.97 2.76
CA PRO A 15 5.16 13.22 2.31
C PRO A 15 4.11 14.26 1.90
N LYS A 16 4.32 15.52 2.26
CA LYS A 16 3.35 16.60 2.06
C LYS A 16 2.97 16.80 0.58
N ASP A 17 3.91 16.59 -0.33
CA ASP A 17 3.68 16.63 -1.78
C ASP A 17 2.75 15.51 -2.27
N LEU A 18 2.61 14.43 -1.50
CA LEU A 18 1.76 13.29 -1.81
C LEU A 18 0.37 13.33 -1.17
N GLU A 19 0.15 14.15 -0.14
CA GLU A 19 -1.14 14.25 0.58
C GLU A 19 -2.36 14.43 -0.36
N PRO A 20 -2.33 15.30 -1.39
CA PRO A 20 -3.48 15.50 -2.27
C PRO A 20 -3.87 14.23 -3.07
N TYR A 21 -2.93 13.29 -3.23
CA TYR A 21 -3.13 12.08 -4.02
C TYR A 21 -3.61 10.89 -3.19
N VAL A 22 -3.53 10.95 -1.86
CA VAL A 22 -3.89 9.83 -0.96
C VAL A 22 -5.34 9.41 -1.14
N LYS A 23 -6.28 10.36 -1.00
CA LYS A 23 -7.71 10.06 -1.09
C LYS A 23 -8.11 9.55 -2.49
N PRO A 24 -7.72 10.20 -3.60
CA PRO A 24 -8.00 9.68 -4.94
C PRO A 24 -7.42 8.29 -5.18
N ALA A 25 -6.20 8.02 -4.73
CA ALA A 25 -5.59 6.69 -4.87
C ALA A 25 -6.35 5.63 -4.07
N LEU A 26 -6.76 5.95 -2.83
CA LEU A 26 -7.56 5.05 -2.00
C LEU A 26 -8.94 4.77 -2.60
N ASP A 27 -9.59 5.76 -3.20
CA ASP A 27 -10.88 5.55 -3.88
C ASP A 27 -10.74 4.66 -5.11
N LYS A 28 -9.73 4.92 -5.95
CA LYS A 28 -9.43 4.07 -7.10
C LYS A 28 -9.18 2.63 -6.67
N PHE A 29 -8.35 2.44 -5.66
CA PHE A 29 -8.03 1.12 -5.13
C PHE A 29 -9.25 0.41 -4.54
N LYS A 30 -10.10 1.11 -3.79
CA LYS A 30 -11.38 0.59 -3.30
C LYS A 30 -12.27 0.09 -4.43
N ASN A 31 -12.39 0.88 -5.50
CA ASN A 31 -13.23 0.53 -6.65
C ASN A 31 -12.66 -0.67 -7.41
N GLU A 32 -11.33 -0.76 -7.54
CA GLU A 32 -10.67 -1.96 -8.10
C GLU A 32 -10.98 -3.21 -7.28
N MET A 33 -10.90 -3.12 -5.94
CA MET A 33 -11.25 -4.26 -5.06
C MET A 33 -12.72 -4.66 -5.17
N ALA A 34 -13.61 -3.71 -5.40
CA ALA A 34 -15.02 -4.00 -5.65
C ALA A 34 -15.25 -4.62 -7.04
N ALA A 35 -14.55 -4.14 -8.07
CA ALA A 35 -14.61 -4.71 -9.41
C ALA A 35 -14.12 -6.16 -9.43
N GLU A 36 -13.06 -6.50 -8.68
CA GLU A 36 -12.59 -7.89 -8.48
C GLU A 36 -13.68 -8.80 -7.86
N LEU A 37 -14.61 -8.22 -7.10
CA LEU A 37 -15.74 -8.92 -6.48
C LEU A 37 -17.02 -8.88 -7.34
N GLY A 38 -16.94 -8.40 -8.58
CA GLY A 38 -18.07 -8.32 -9.51
C GLY A 38 -18.96 -7.08 -9.33
N MET A 39 -18.47 -6.03 -8.65
CA MET A 39 -19.18 -4.75 -8.45
C MET A 39 -18.42 -3.62 -9.17
N PRO A 40 -18.52 -3.51 -10.51
CA PRO A 40 -17.74 -2.53 -11.28
C PRO A 40 -18.18 -1.07 -11.08
N ASP A 41 -19.39 -0.84 -10.58
CA ASP A 41 -20.06 0.44 -10.38
C ASP A 41 -20.08 0.88 -8.90
N TYR A 42 -19.17 0.34 -8.08
CA TYR A 42 -19.13 0.54 -6.63
C TYR A 42 -18.96 2.01 -6.19
N ASP A 43 -18.46 2.88 -7.06
CA ASP A 43 -18.36 4.31 -6.83
C ASP A 43 -19.72 5.01 -6.85
N THR A 44 -20.59 4.61 -7.76
CA THR A 44 -21.90 5.24 -8.03
C THR A 44 -23.06 4.55 -7.30
N ILE A 45 -22.97 3.24 -7.06
CA ILE A 45 -24.02 2.50 -6.35
C ILE A 45 -24.14 2.97 -4.89
N ASP A 46 -25.38 3.05 -4.42
CA ASP A 46 -25.65 3.23 -2.99
C ASP A 46 -25.17 1.98 -2.23
N LYS A 47 -24.15 2.16 -1.40
CA LYS A 47 -23.59 1.06 -0.60
C LYS A 47 -24.58 0.55 0.44
N GLY A 48 -25.65 1.30 0.75
CA GLY A 48 -26.75 0.85 1.61
C GLY A 48 -27.62 -0.23 0.97
N GLU A 49 -27.69 -0.29 -0.36
CA GLU A 49 -28.43 -1.34 -1.09
C GLU A 49 -27.59 -2.64 -1.22
N LEU A 50 -26.27 -2.53 -1.09
CA LEU A 50 -25.38 -3.69 -1.10
C LEU A 50 -25.44 -4.46 0.22
N PRO A 51 -25.39 -5.80 0.20
CA PRO A 51 -25.27 -6.59 1.42
C PRO A 51 -24.02 -6.16 2.21
N SER A 52 -24.14 -5.96 3.52
CA SER A 52 -23.01 -5.54 4.37
C SER A 52 -21.79 -6.44 4.25
N ARG A 53 -22.00 -7.73 3.95
CA ARG A 53 -20.93 -8.70 3.67
C ARG A 53 -20.10 -8.32 2.44
N MET A 54 -20.73 -7.79 1.38
CA MET A 54 -20.03 -7.37 0.16
C MET A 54 -19.20 -6.12 0.42
N ASN A 55 -19.77 -5.11 1.08
CA ASN A 55 -19.02 -3.92 1.51
C ASN A 55 -17.84 -4.32 2.42
N GLY A 56 -18.06 -5.24 3.36
CA GLY A 56 -17.03 -5.79 4.23
C GLY A 56 -15.92 -6.51 3.48
N LYS A 57 -16.24 -7.29 2.44
CA LYS A 57 -15.25 -7.94 1.57
C LYS A 57 -14.38 -6.94 0.83
N VAL A 58 -14.94 -5.83 0.33
CA VAL A 58 -14.15 -4.76 -0.31
C VAL A 58 -13.12 -4.20 0.67
N GLY A 59 -13.57 -3.76 1.85
CA GLY A 59 -12.67 -3.21 2.87
C GLY A 59 -11.64 -4.23 3.36
N GLY A 60 -12.04 -5.49 3.55
CA GLY A 60 -11.15 -6.57 3.94
C GLY A 60 -10.06 -6.85 2.90
N ASN A 61 -10.43 -6.90 1.62
CA ASN A 61 -9.48 -7.10 0.52
C ASN A 61 -8.51 -5.91 0.39
N MET A 62 -9.00 -4.68 0.59
CA MET A 62 -8.15 -3.49 0.62
C MET A 62 -7.06 -3.63 1.71
N THR A 63 -7.46 -3.91 2.95
CA THR A 63 -6.52 -4.09 4.06
C THR A 63 -5.54 -5.22 3.79
N HIS A 64 -6.03 -6.36 3.31
CA HIS A 64 -5.18 -7.52 3.01
C HIS A 64 -4.07 -7.17 2.00
N LYS A 65 -4.42 -6.56 0.87
CA LYS A 65 -3.43 -6.18 -0.15
C LYS A 65 -2.51 -5.04 0.29
N MET A 66 -3.01 -4.07 1.06
CA MET A 66 -2.15 -3.02 1.65
C MET A 66 -1.10 -3.61 2.59
N VAL A 67 -1.50 -4.59 3.42
CA VAL A 67 -0.56 -5.33 4.28
C VAL A 67 0.46 -6.08 3.43
N SER A 68 0.04 -6.80 2.39
CA SER A 68 0.97 -7.48 1.49
C SER A 68 1.97 -6.53 0.81
N PHE A 69 1.53 -5.34 0.41
CA PHE A 69 2.45 -4.31 -0.12
C PHE A 69 3.43 -3.82 0.94
N ALA A 70 2.97 -3.58 2.17
CA ALA A 70 3.83 -3.18 3.27
C ALA A 70 4.86 -4.27 3.61
N GLU A 71 4.45 -5.54 3.67
CA GLU A 71 5.34 -6.69 3.86
C GLU A 71 6.42 -6.75 2.79
N ALA A 72 6.05 -6.61 1.51
CA ALA A 72 7.00 -6.61 0.41
C ALA A 72 8.02 -5.46 0.50
N VAL A 73 7.55 -4.24 0.86
CA VAL A 73 8.43 -3.08 1.06
C VAL A 73 9.37 -3.28 2.25
N LEU A 74 8.87 -3.80 3.38
CA LEU A 74 9.67 -4.09 4.56
C LEU A 74 10.73 -5.15 4.28
N ALA A 75 10.35 -6.25 3.62
CA ALA A 75 11.28 -7.31 3.21
C ALA A 75 12.36 -6.77 2.26
N TRP A 76 11.98 -5.94 1.28
CA TRP A 76 12.92 -5.30 0.37
C TRP A 76 13.92 -4.42 1.12
N ASN A 77 13.45 -3.56 2.03
CA ASN A 77 14.33 -2.71 2.83
C ASN A 77 15.30 -3.51 3.69
N TYR A 78 14.80 -4.55 4.36
CA TYR A 78 15.61 -5.42 5.19
C TYR A 78 16.73 -6.07 4.38
N ARG A 79 16.42 -6.56 3.18
CA ARG A 79 17.43 -7.08 2.25
C ARG A 79 18.50 -6.05 1.91
N GLN A 80 18.10 -4.82 1.55
CA GLN A 80 19.07 -3.78 1.21
C GLN A 80 20.01 -3.41 2.37
N GLN A 81 19.52 -3.47 3.62
CA GLN A 81 20.36 -3.23 4.81
C GLN A 81 21.44 -4.30 4.96
N LEU A 82 21.08 -5.57 4.77
CA LEU A 82 22.03 -6.69 4.81
C LEU A 82 23.08 -6.57 3.70
N GLU A 83 22.66 -6.20 2.49
CA GLU A 83 23.56 -6.00 1.35
C GLU A 83 24.52 -4.82 1.57
N SER A 84 24.08 -3.74 2.22
CA SER A 84 24.96 -2.60 2.52
C SER A 84 25.99 -2.90 3.63
N GLY A 85 25.64 -3.73 4.61
CA GLY A 85 26.56 -4.11 5.70
C GLY A 85 27.69 -5.04 5.26
N ASN A 86 27.53 -5.77 4.16
CA ASN A 86 28.52 -6.73 3.64
C ASN A 86 29.60 -6.10 2.73
N ASN A 87 29.52 -4.78 2.44
CA ASN A 87 30.46 -4.10 1.53
C ASN A 87 31.53 -3.25 2.23
N ASP A 88 31.51 -3.16 3.57
CA ASP A 88 32.49 -2.36 4.36
C ASP A 88 33.68 -3.19 4.91
N GLU A 89 33.71 -4.52 4.74
CA GLU A 89 34.81 -5.37 5.25
C GLU A 89 36.00 -5.54 4.27
N GLY A 90 36.04 -4.81 3.15
CA GLY A 90 37.03 -5.03 2.07
C GLY A 90 37.92 -3.84 1.68
N ALA A 91 37.90 -2.72 2.41
CA ALA A 91 38.58 -1.49 2.00
C ALA A 91 39.80 -1.10 2.87
N ASP A 92 40.38 -2.04 3.61
CA ASP A 92 41.64 -1.85 4.35
C ASP A 92 42.62 -3.01 4.08
N THR A 93 43.32 -2.92 2.94
CA THR A 93 44.59 -3.63 2.67
C THR A 93 45.48 -2.75 1.80
#